data_AF-A0A959IRF8-F1
#
_entry.id   AF-A0A959IRF8-F1
#
_cell.length_a   1.000
_cell.length_b   1.000
_cell.length_c   1.000
_cell.angle_alpha   90.00
_cell.angle_beta   90.00
_cell.angle_gamma   90.00
#
_symmetry.space_group_name_H-M   'P 1'
#
loop_
_entity.id
_entity.type
_entity.pdbx_description
1 polymer ?
#
loop_
_entity_poly.entity_id
_entity_poly.type
_entity_poly.pdbx_seq_one_letter_code
_entity_poly.pdbx_strand_id
1 'polypeptide(L)'
;MEKPQASAQGEQSLDQYVPEWVPATPAGTEDPAPYLRALQAFFMHGKSTGERLTTQAYPLRFAAPLSGHDSLTEVTDQAVFGYTPQTAFQLLNLQDKLRGEAREAFLKHLRKVASGLHDLLRLEGDDAQASIGQLGFADDLMSFDKIREVAVTTVSSHIPPARLKRLQAALQTLSAAQESFARRSMTIFTSQKTADHFKLADILEDAEIKIIVGNTCAAARTHSQKDIDELVRITAALRTGELLIEQTYDETLHDAYFDHFDLAHLSEEDLAYLPPTLVIEHSPQLMAQANDLLALLTNNSLVKILGINQLEDLFTAQGQDESNHLELASLAIFRRNSYVYQGGIDLPDQLSEAYGKGLAFPGPVLWNIL
;
A
#
# COMPACT_ATOMS: atom_id res chain seq x y z
N MET A 1 15.36 59.34 -24.50
CA MET A 1 16.06 58.85 -23.29
C MET A 1 15.14 59.15 -22.12
N GLU A 2 14.15 58.29 -21.92
CA GLU A 2 13.14 58.40 -20.88
C GLU A 2 13.45 57.35 -19.81
N LYS A 3 13.57 57.79 -18.56
CA LYS A 3 13.65 56.91 -17.39
C LYS A 3 12.21 56.50 -17.00
N PRO A 4 11.92 55.21 -16.79
CA PRO A 4 10.69 54.82 -16.12
C PRO A 4 10.88 54.90 -14.59
N GLN A 5 9.97 55.62 -13.94
CA GLN A 5 9.73 55.56 -12.50
C GLN A 5 9.05 54.23 -12.17
N ALA A 6 9.68 53.43 -11.29
CA ALA A 6 9.06 52.25 -10.70
C ALA A 6 8.31 52.63 -9.42
N SER A 7 7.02 52.33 -9.41
CA SER A 7 6.10 52.53 -8.30
C SER A 7 6.36 51.52 -7.17
N ALA A 8 6.43 52.02 -5.94
CA ALA A 8 6.50 51.24 -4.73
C ALA A 8 5.17 50.52 -4.47
N GLN A 9 5.20 49.20 -4.30
CA GLN A 9 4.13 48.41 -3.72
C GLN A 9 4.63 47.79 -2.41
N GLY A 10 3.78 47.89 -1.38
CA GLY A 10 4.12 47.74 0.02
C GLY A 10 4.51 46.33 0.46
N GLU A 11 5.42 46.31 1.42
CA GLU A 11 5.72 45.19 2.30
C GLU A 11 4.49 44.90 3.18
N GLN A 12 3.88 43.73 3.00
CA GLN A 12 3.01 43.14 4.01
C GLN A 12 3.85 42.17 4.85
N SER A 13 4.03 42.55 6.12
CA SER A 13 4.57 41.71 7.19
C SER A 13 3.71 40.45 7.33
N LEU A 14 4.29 39.29 7.00
CA LEU A 14 3.79 37.98 7.41
C LEU A 14 4.28 37.72 8.82
N ASP A 15 3.59 38.31 9.80
CA ASP A 15 3.74 37.88 11.18
C ASP A 15 3.21 36.46 11.34
N GLN A 16 4.08 35.65 11.95
CA GLN A 16 4.03 34.21 12.08
C GLN A 16 2.80 33.77 12.89
N TYR A 17 1.92 32.99 12.26
CA TYR A 17 0.99 32.13 12.99
C TYR A 17 1.76 30.87 13.42
N VAL A 18 2.22 30.85 14.67
CA VAL A 18 2.73 29.63 15.32
C VAL A 18 1.53 29.01 16.05
N PRO A 19 1.01 27.84 15.64
CA PRO A 19 0.03 27.14 16.44
C PRO A 19 0.71 26.66 17.72
N GLU A 20 0.28 27.22 18.86
CA GLU A 20 0.72 26.81 20.18
C GLU A 20 0.17 25.39 20.44
N TRP A 21 1.10 24.43 20.52
CA TRP A 21 0.76 23.03 20.74
C TRP A 21 0.46 22.82 22.23
N VAL A 22 -0.80 22.57 22.58
CA VAL A 22 -1.20 22.20 23.94
C VAL A 22 -1.44 20.69 23.99
N PRO A 23 -0.58 19.90 24.64
CA PRO A 23 -0.83 18.46 24.80
C PRO A 23 -2.10 18.25 25.63
N ALA A 24 -3.03 17.45 25.11
CA ALA A 24 -4.18 16.98 25.88
C ALA A 24 -3.69 16.10 27.02
N THR A 25 -3.83 16.58 28.26
CA THR A 25 -3.52 15.78 29.45
C THR A 25 -4.63 14.75 29.66
N PRO A 26 -4.33 13.45 29.74
CA PRO A 26 -5.34 12.46 30.11
C PRO A 26 -5.82 12.76 31.53
N ALA A 27 -7.12 12.69 31.75
CA ALA A 27 -7.68 12.75 33.09
C ALA A 27 -7.23 11.50 33.87
N GLY A 28 -6.26 11.66 34.77
CA GLY A 28 -5.99 10.70 35.85
C GLY A 28 -4.74 9.82 35.76
N THR A 29 -3.67 10.21 35.07
CA THR A 29 -2.39 9.48 35.12
C THR A 29 -1.25 10.35 35.65
N GLU A 30 -0.40 9.75 36.49
CA GLU A 30 0.77 10.37 37.12
C GLU A 30 1.69 11.05 36.08
N ASP A 31 2.28 12.17 36.52
CA ASP A 31 3.19 13.03 35.76
C ASP A 31 4.19 12.20 34.93
N PRO A 32 4.24 12.31 33.59
CA PRO A 32 5.19 11.58 32.73
C PRO A 32 6.62 12.14 32.81
N ALA A 33 6.83 13.26 33.51
CA ALA A 33 8.14 13.88 33.67
C ALA A 33 9.25 12.98 34.24
N PRO A 34 9.01 12.01 35.15
CA PRO A 34 10.05 11.11 35.64
C PRO A 34 10.63 10.21 34.54
N TYR A 35 9.78 9.65 33.67
CA TYR A 35 10.20 8.79 32.56
C TYR A 35 11.00 9.56 31.51
N LEU A 36 10.51 10.74 31.12
CA LEU A 36 11.20 11.60 30.17
C LEU A 36 12.54 12.11 30.73
N ARG A 37 12.61 12.44 32.03
CA ARG A 37 13.89 12.81 32.69
C ARG A 37 14.86 11.64 32.78
N ALA A 38 14.37 10.42 33.02
CA ALA A 38 15.22 9.23 33.06
C ALA A 38 15.81 8.91 31.67
N LEU A 39 15.00 8.99 30.61
CA LEU A 39 15.48 8.88 29.23
C LEU A 39 16.46 9.99 28.87
N GLN A 40 16.14 11.25 29.19
CA GLN A 40 17.01 12.39 28.89
C GLN A 40 18.34 12.30 29.66
N ALA A 41 18.33 11.88 30.93
CA ALA A 41 19.55 11.65 31.72
C ALA A 41 20.38 10.47 31.19
N PHE A 42 19.72 9.41 30.70
CA PHE A 42 20.38 8.28 30.06
C PHE A 42 21.07 8.69 28.75
N PHE A 43 20.36 9.39 27.86
CA PHE A 43 20.89 9.86 26.57
C PHE A 43 21.97 10.94 26.72
N MET A 44 21.85 11.84 27.69
CA MET A 44 22.80 12.96 27.86
C MET A 44 24.05 12.58 28.67
N HIS A 45 23.97 11.59 29.57
CA HIS A 45 25.04 11.33 30.54
C HIS A 45 25.51 9.87 30.62
N GLY A 46 24.93 8.94 29.85
CA GLY A 46 25.35 7.54 29.80
C GLY A 46 25.26 6.81 31.14
N LYS A 47 24.52 7.34 32.12
CA LYS A 47 24.34 6.73 33.44
C LYS A 47 22.97 6.06 33.50
N SER A 48 22.97 4.74 33.65
CA SER A 48 21.79 4.00 34.10
C SER A 48 21.44 4.47 35.51
N THR A 49 20.34 5.22 35.65
CA THR A 49 19.65 5.34 36.93
C THR A 49 19.09 3.96 37.23
N GLY A 50 19.49 3.33 38.33
CA GLY A 50 19.14 1.92 38.67
C GLY A 50 17.65 1.63 38.90
N GLU A 51 16.75 2.44 38.34
CA GLU A 51 15.32 2.22 38.31
C GLU A 51 14.98 1.24 37.19
N ARG A 52 14.39 0.09 37.56
CA ARG A 52 13.78 -0.83 36.58
C ARG A 52 12.63 -0.08 35.89
N LEU A 53 12.81 0.25 34.62
CA LEU A 53 11.71 0.66 33.74
C LEU A 53 10.71 -0.50 33.70
N THR A 54 9.57 -0.35 34.38
CA THR A 54 8.44 -1.25 34.22
C THR A 54 7.84 -1.01 32.86
N THR A 55 7.72 -2.06 32.04
CA THR A 55 6.98 -2.05 30.78
C THR A 55 5.49 -1.79 31.05
N GLN A 56 5.10 -0.52 31.12
CA GLN A 56 3.68 -0.17 31.07
C GLN A 56 3.21 -0.31 29.63
N ALA A 57 2.12 -1.06 29.43
CA ALA A 57 1.44 -1.12 28.15
C ALA A 57 0.66 0.19 27.97
N TYR A 58 0.93 0.91 26.88
CA TYR A 58 0.18 2.11 26.55
C TYR A 58 -0.91 1.72 25.55
N PRO A 59 -2.19 2.01 25.83
CA PRO A 59 -3.25 1.79 24.86
C PRO A 59 -3.10 2.81 23.72
N LEU A 60 -2.73 2.33 22.53
CA LEU A 60 -2.73 3.15 21.32
C LEU A 60 -4.16 3.22 20.77
N ARG A 61 -4.64 4.43 20.52
CA ARG A 61 -5.96 4.65 19.92
C ARG A 61 -5.78 4.94 18.44
N PHE A 62 -6.18 3.99 17.59
CA PHE A 62 -6.21 4.19 16.15
C PHE A 62 -7.60 4.69 15.75
N ALA A 63 -7.67 5.90 15.19
CA ALA A 63 -8.83 6.33 14.42
C ALA A 63 -8.59 5.95 12.95
N ALA A 64 -9.44 5.12 12.37
CA ALA A 64 -9.42 4.91 10.92
C ALA A 64 -9.69 6.25 10.21
N PRO A 65 -9.02 6.56 9.09
CA PRO A 65 -9.40 7.71 8.30
C PRO A 65 -10.80 7.47 7.73
N LEU A 66 -11.78 8.17 8.29
CA LEU A 66 -13.16 8.18 7.80
C LEU A 66 -13.15 8.71 6.36
N SER A 67 -13.30 7.81 5.39
CA SER A 67 -13.79 8.20 4.08
C SER A 67 -15.21 8.75 4.26
N GLY A 68 -15.47 9.91 3.67
CA GLY A 68 -16.62 10.74 4.01
C GLY A 68 -17.97 10.05 3.83
N HIS A 69 -18.54 9.57 4.93
CA HIS A 69 -19.98 9.43 5.13
C HIS A 69 -20.26 9.61 6.62
N ASP A 70 -21.05 10.64 6.94
CA ASP A 70 -21.61 10.89 8.27
C ASP A 70 -22.39 9.66 8.77
N SER A 71 -21.74 8.86 9.60
CA SER A 71 -22.43 8.04 10.60
C SER A 71 -21.45 7.69 11.73
N LEU A 72 -21.70 8.28 12.89
CA LEU A 72 -21.04 7.97 14.17
C LEU A 72 -21.43 6.56 14.60
N THR A 73 -20.62 5.56 14.23
CA THR A 73 -20.53 4.30 14.97
C THR A 73 -19.11 4.17 15.49
N GLU A 74 -18.99 4.24 16.82
CA GLU A 74 -17.75 4.02 17.57
C GLU A 74 -17.18 2.64 17.23
N VAL A 75 -16.12 2.59 16.43
CA VAL A 75 -15.27 1.40 16.30
C VAL A 75 -14.28 1.45 17.46
N THR A 76 -14.52 0.63 18.48
CA THR A 76 -13.70 0.52 19.70
C THR A 76 -13.07 -0.87 19.80
N ASP A 77 -12.23 -1.23 18.84
CA ASP A 77 -11.21 -2.27 19.06
C ASP A 77 -9.87 -1.57 19.35
N GLN A 78 -9.59 -1.37 20.63
CA GLN A 78 -8.31 -0.84 21.08
C GLN A 78 -7.28 -1.98 21.09
N ALA A 79 -6.41 -2.02 20.08
CA ALA A 79 -5.25 -2.89 20.10
C ALA A 79 -4.22 -2.34 21.11
N VAL A 80 -4.00 -3.07 22.20
CA VAL A 80 -2.98 -2.73 23.20
C VAL A 80 -1.69 -3.46 22.83
N PHE A 81 -0.65 -2.71 22.48
CA PHE A 81 0.66 -3.24 22.17
C PHE A 81 1.62 -3.00 23.35
N GLY A 82 2.40 -4.02 23.71
CA GLY A 82 3.55 -3.83 24.59
C GLY A 82 4.72 -3.25 23.80
N TYR A 83 5.50 -2.36 24.42
CA TYR A 83 6.76 -1.87 23.83
C TYR A 83 7.79 -3.01 23.82
N THR A 84 7.97 -3.61 22.65
CA THR A 84 8.90 -4.71 22.40
C THR A 84 9.61 -4.46 21.07
N PRO A 85 10.73 -5.15 20.79
CA PRO A 85 11.36 -5.11 19.45
C PRO A 85 10.41 -5.52 18.31
N GLN A 86 9.28 -6.15 18.64
CA GLN A 86 8.27 -6.62 17.70
C GLN A 86 7.21 -5.56 17.37
N THR A 87 7.11 -4.49 18.16
CA THR A 87 6.06 -3.46 18.02
C THR A 87 6.06 -2.82 16.64
N ALA A 88 7.22 -2.58 16.04
CA ALA A 88 7.31 -2.04 14.68
C ALA A 88 6.59 -2.93 13.66
N PHE A 89 6.82 -4.25 13.72
CA PHE A 89 6.19 -5.19 12.79
C PHE A 89 4.70 -5.41 13.09
N GLN A 90 4.30 -5.32 14.36
CA GLN A 90 2.88 -5.36 14.74
C GLN A 90 2.11 -4.16 14.17
N LEU A 91 2.69 -2.95 14.27
CA LEU A 91 2.11 -1.75 13.67
C LEU A 91 2.06 -1.85 12.15
N LEU A 92 3.11 -2.38 11.52
CA LEU A 92 3.13 -2.63 10.08
C LEU A 92 2.02 -3.60 9.65
N ASN A 93 1.84 -4.71 10.39
CA ASN A 93 0.76 -5.67 10.14
C ASN A 93 -0.62 -5.02 10.24
N LEU A 94 -0.84 -4.19 11.27
CA LEU A 94 -2.08 -3.47 11.46
C LEU A 94 -2.39 -2.56 10.26
N GLN A 95 -1.39 -1.81 9.78
CA GLN A 95 -1.56 -0.93 8.62
C GLN A 95 -1.83 -1.71 7.33
N ASP A 96 -1.25 -2.89 7.14
CA ASP A 96 -1.58 -3.75 5.99
C ASP A 96 -3.03 -4.26 6.07
N LYS A 97 -3.48 -4.66 7.26
CA LYS A 97 -4.87 -5.09 7.48
C LYS A 97 -5.88 -3.99 7.16
N LEU A 98 -5.59 -2.74 7.53
CA LEU A 98 -6.43 -1.58 7.18
C LEU A 98 -6.53 -1.33 5.68
N ARG A 99 -5.54 -1.77 4.88
CA ARG A 99 -5.60 -1.71 3.41
C ARG A 99 -6.47 -2.81 2.80
N GLY A 100 -6.89 -3.79 3.59
CA GLY A 100 -7.77 -4.88 3.15
C GLY A 100 -9.04 -4.39 2.47
N GLU A 101 -9.62 -3.28 2.95
CA GLU A 101 -10.86 -2.70 2.40
C GLU A 101 -10.72 -2.29 0.93
N ALA A 102 -9.61 -1.65 0.55
CA ALA A 102 -9.36 -1.24 -0.83
C ALA A 102 -9.22 -2.46 -1.76
N ARG A 103 -8.54 -3.52 -1.29
CA ARG A 103 -8.41 -4.79 -2.01
C ARG A 103 -9.77 -5.47 -2.18
N GLU A 104 -10.61 -5.47 -1.14
CA GLU A 104 -11.96 -6.04 -1.21
C GLU A 104 -12.85 -5.27 -2.19
N ALA A 105 -12.79 -3.94 -2.19
CA ALA A 105 -13.50 -3.10 -3.15
C ALA A 105 -13.08 -3.41 -4.59
N PHE A 106 -11.77 -3.58 -4.84
CA PHE A 106 -11.26 -3.99 -6.15
C PHE A 106 -11.73 -5.38 -6.57
N LEU A 107 -11.65 -6.37 -5.68
CA LEU A 107 -12.14 -7.73 -5.96
C LEU A 107 -13.65 -7.74 -6.27
N LYS A 108 -14.43 -6.91 -5.56
CA LYS A 108 -15.86 -6.73 -5.86
C LYS A 108 -16.05 -6.11 -7.25
N HIS A 109 -15.22 -5.16 -7.64
CA HIS A 109 -15.27 -4.56 -8.96
C HIS A 109 -14.93 -5.57 -10.07
N LEU A 110 -13.85 -6.33 -9.92
CA LEU A 110 -13.46 -7.41 -10.83
C LEU A 110 -14.59 -8.43 -11.02
N ARG A 111 -15.24 -8.86 -9.92
CA ARG A 111 -16.38 -9.79 -9.97
C ARG A 111 -17.58 -9.21 -10.71
N LYS A 112 -17.89 -7.93 -10.49
CA LYS A 112 -19.00 -7.25 -11.17
C LYS A 112 -18.79 -7.24 -12.68
N VAL A 113 -17.60 -6.85 -13.14
CA VAL A 113 -17.29 -6.82 -14.58
C VAL A 113 -17.24 -8.23 -15.16
N ALA A 114 -16.60 -9.18 -14.50
CA ALA A 114 -16.57 -10.58 -14.94
C ALA A 114 -17.99 -11.18 -15.09
N SER A 115 -18.89 -10.90 -14.14
CA SER A 115 -20.30 -11.31 -14.22
C SER A 115 -21.00 -10.67 -15.42
N GLY A 116 -20.81 -9.36 -15.64
CA GLY A 116 -21.38 -8.67 -16.80
C GLY A 116 -20.91 -9.25 -18.13
N LEU A 117 -19.63 -9.61 -18.25
CA LEU A 117 -19.10 -10.28 -19.45
C LEU A 117 -19.68 -11.69 -19.64
N HIS A 118 -19.87 -12.42 -18.54
CA HIS A 118 -20.49 -13.73 -18.59
C HIS A 118 -21.96 -13.66 -19.05
N ASP A 119 -22.71 -12.69 -18.55
CA ASP A 119 -24.10 -12.45 -18.95
C ASP A 119 -24.21 -12.06 -20.42
N LEU A 120 -23.29 -11.22 -20.93
CA LEU A 120 -23.23 -10.91 -22.36
C LEU A 120 -22.93 -12.14 -23.20
N LEU A 121 -21.93 -12.94 -22.82
CA LEU A 121 -21.63 -14.19 -23.52
C LEU A 121 -22.84 -15.15 -23.53
N ARG A 122 -23.63 -15.17 -22.46
CA ARG A 122 -24.83 -15.99 -22.35
C ARG A 122 -26.00 -15.46 -23.19
N LEU A 123 -26.23 -14.15 -23.21
CA LEU A 123 -27.29 -13.52 -24.00
C LEU A 123 -27.00 -13.58 -25.50
N GLU A 124 -25.73 -13.53 -25.86
CA GLU A 124 -25.29 -13.52 -27.25
C GLU A 124 -24.96 -14.93 -27.79
N GLY A 125 -24.86 -15.95 -26.92
CA GLY A 125 -24.79 -17.36 -27.29
C GLY A 125 -26.18 -17.99 -27.51
N ASP A 126 -26.27 -18.98 -28.40
CA ASP A 126 -27.52 -19.71 -28.73
C ASP A 126 -28.18 -20.45 -27.52
N ASP A 127 -27.53 -20.48 -26.36
CA ASP A 127 -27.99 -21.13 -25.12
C ASP A 127 -28.95 -20.26 -24.26
N ALA A 128 -29.53 -19.21 -24.82
CA ALA A 128 -30.53 -18.36 -24.14
C ALA A 128 -31.81 -19.12 -23.68
N GLN A 129 -31.97 -20.40 -24.04
CA GLN A 129 -33.13 -21.22 -23.66
C GLN A 129 -32.92 -22.16 -22.46
N ALA A 130 -31.70 -22.40 -21.95
CA ALA A 130 -31.47 -23.56 -21.08
C ALA A 130 -31.44 -23.35 -19.55
N SER A 131 -31.22 -22.13 -19.00
CA SER A 131 -30.94 -22.01 -17.55
C SER A 131 -31.54 -20.79 -16.83
N ILE A 132 -32.83 -20.52 -16.96
CA ILE A 132 -33.55 -19.55 -16.10
C ILE A 132 -33.95 -20.22 -14.76
N GLY A 133 -33.03 -20.97 -14.14
CA GLY A 133 -33.35 -21.81 -12.97
C GLY A 133 -32.46 -21.61 -11.74
N GLN A 134 -31.42 -20.79 -11.80
CA GLN A 134 -30.40 -20.73 -10.72
C GLN A 134 -29.91 -19.32 -10.37
N LEU A 135 -30.77 -18.31 -10.43
CA LEU A 135 -30.50 -17.00 -9.84
C LEU A 135 -31.47 -16.77 -8.67
N GLY A 136 -31.13 -17.29 -7.50
CA GLY A 136 -31.87 -17.11 -6.24
C GLY A 136 -31.75 -15.71 -5.62
N PHE A 137 -31.61 -14.66 -6.44
CA PHE A 137 -31.51 -13.26 -5.98
C PHE A 137 -32.64 -12.36 -6.50
N ALA A 138 -33.49 -12.86 -7.41
CA ALA A 138 -34.48 -12.04 -8.11
C ALA A 138 -35.92 -12.56 -8.04
N ASP A 139 -36.27 -13.36 -7.02
CA ASP A 139 -37.64 -13.87 -6.87
C ASP A 139 -38.64 -12.81 -6.35
N ASP A 140 -38.17 -11.64 -5.90
CA ASP A 140 -39.03 -10.65 -5.23
C ASP A 140 -39.08 -9.26 -5.88
N LEU A 141 -38.42 -9.06 -7.04
CA LEU A 141 -38.46 -7.77 -7.74
C LEU A 141 -38.70 -7.94 -9.24
N MET A 142 -39.98 -7.85 -9.59
CA MET A 142 -40.57 -7.67 -10.92
C MET A 142 -40.71 -8.93 -11.78
N SER A 143 -41.95 -9.15 -12.22
CA SER A 143 -42.34 -10.16 -13.19
C SER A 143 -41.56 -10.02 -14.51
N PHE A 144 -40.52 -10.83 -14.66
CA PHE A 144 -39.62 -10.90 -15.82
C PHE A 144 -40.34 -11.15 -17.15
N ASP A 145 -41.55 -11.71 -17.11
CA ASP A 145 -42.38 -11.92 -18.31
C ASP A 145 -42.76 -10.61 -19.02
N LYS A 146 -42.90 -9.49 -18.28
CA LYS A 146 -43.20 -8.17 -18.86
C LYS A 146 -41.97 -7.46 -19.44
N ILE A 147 -40.77 -7.79 -18.97
CA ILE A 147 -39.51 -7.23 -19.50
C ILE A 147 -39.16 -7.91 -20.82
N ARG A 148 -39.47 -9.21 -20.95
CA ARG A 148 -39.28 -9.98 -22.19
C ARG A 148 -40.10 -9.45 -23.37
N GLU A 149 -41.27 -8.88 -23.11
CA GLU A 149 -42.14 -8.29 -24.15
C GLU A 149 -41.65 -6.92 -24.66
N VAL A 150 -40.82 -6.22 -23.89
CA VAL A 150 -40.35 -4.85 -24.22
C VAL A 150 -38.89 -4.84 -24.71
N ALA A 151 -38.08 -5.86 -24.39
CA ALA A 151 -36.65 -5.89 -24.70
C ALA A 151 -36.27 -6.60 -26.01
N VAL A 152 -37.22 -7.12 -26.79
CA VAL A 152 -36.91 -7.76 -28.09
C VAL A 152 -37.10 -6.76 -29.23
N THR A 153 -36.22 -5.76 -29.27
CA THR A 153 -35.89 -5.07 -30.51
C THR A 153 -34.38 -5.13 -30.70
N THR A 154 -33.98 -5.99 -31.64
CA THR A 154 -32.67 -6.08 -32.30
C THR A 154 -31.48 -6.50 -31.43
N VAL A 155 -31.47 -7.76 -30.97
CA VAL A 155 -30.19 -8.47 -30.79
C VAL A 155 -29.82 -9.06 -32.16
N SER A 156 -28.90 -8.39 -32.84
CA SER A 156 -28.30 -8.87 -34.09
C SER A 156 -27.69 -10.26 -33.85
N SER A 157 -28.17 -11.26 -34.57
CA SER A 157 -27.84 -12.68 -34.44
C SER A 157 -26.42 -13.08 -34.90
N HIS A 158 -25.49 -12.12 -35.05
CA HIS A 158 -24.10 -12.41 -35.38
C HIS A 158 -23.15 -11.48 -34.62
N ILE A 159 -22.57 -12.01 -33.54
CA ILE A 159 -21.39 -11.42 -32.89
C ILE A 159 -20.21 -11.54 -33.87
N PRO A 160 -19.48 -10.46 -34.18
CA PRO A 160 -18.22 -10.58 -34.88
C PRO A 160 -17.27 -11.50 -34.09
N PRO A 161 -16.59 -12.48 -34.73
CA PRO A 161 -15.73 -13.42 -34.02
C PRO A 161 -14.62 -12.72 -33.21
N ALA A 162 -14.19 -11.53 -33.66
CA ALA A 162 -13.25 -10.69 -32.92
C ALA A 162 -13.79 -10.24 -31.56
N ARG A 163 -15.07 -9.84 -31.47
CA ARG A 163 -15.70 -9.41 -30.22
C ARG A 163 -15.85 -10.57 -29.24
N LEU A 164 -16.25 -11.76 -29.72
CA LEU A 164 -16.33 -12.96 -28.89
C LEU A 164 -14.95 -13.33 -28.30
N LYS A 165 -13.89 -13.28 -29.12
CA LYS A 165 -12.52 -13.52 -28.67
C LYS A 165 -12.10 -12.53 -27.57
N ARG A 166 -12.45 -11.24 -27.72
CA ARG A 166 -12.17 -10.20 -26.71
C ARG A 166 -12.92 -10.46 -25.40
N LEU A 167 -14.21 -10.78 -25.45
CA LEU A 167 -15.02 -11.14 -24.28
C LEU A 167 -14.39 -12.31 -23.51
N GLN A 168 -14.05 -13.39 -24.21
CA GLN A 168 -13.45 -14.58 -23.60
C GLN A 168 -12.08 -14.27 -22.99
N ALA A 169 -11.22 -13.53 -23.69
CA ALA A 169 -9.89 -13.17 -23.18
C ALA A 169 -9.96 -12.28 -21.93
N ALA A 170 -10.84 -11.27 -21.92
CA ALA A 170 -11.07 -10.43 -20.76
C ALA A 170 -11.62 -11.26 -19.58
N LEU A 171 -12.64 -12.09 -19.82
CA LEU A 171 -13.24 -12.93 -18.79
C LEU A 171 -12.22 -13.92 -18.19
N GLN A 172 -11.39 -14.55 -19.02
CA GLN A 172 -10.35 -15.46 -18.56
C GLN A 172 -9.34 -14.74 -17.66
N THR A 173 -8.89 -13.55 -18.07
CA THR A 173 -7.93 -12.75 -17.30
C THR A 173 -8.52 -12.31 -15.96
N LEU A 174 -9.76 -11.80 -15.97
CA LEU A 174 -10.44 -11.33 -14.75
C LEU A 174 -10.76 -12.48 -13.79
N SER A 175 -11.10 -13.67 -14.30
CA SER A 175 -11.38 -14.84 -13.46
C SER A 175 -10.11 -15.36 -12.78
N ALA A 176 -9.00 -15.45 -13.53
CA ALA A 176 -7.71 -15.83 -12.97
C ALA A 176 -7.23 -14.81 -11.91
N ALA A 177 -7.46 -13.52 -12.15
CA ALA A 177 -7.11 -12.44 -11.22
C ALA A 177 -7.86 -12.53 -9.89
N GLN A 178 -9.14 -12.93 -9.90
CA GLN A 178 -9.91 -13.09 -8.66
C GLN A 178 -9.30 -14.13 -7.73
N GLU A 179 -8.77 -15.23 -8.27
CA GLU A 179 -8.09 -16.25 -7.47
C GLU A 179 -6.73 -15.79 -6.98
N SER A 180 -5.95 -15.11 -7.82
CA SER A 180 -4.60 -14.66 -7.46
C SER A 180 -4.64 -13.52 -6.44
N PHE A 181 -5.48 -12.50 -6.62
CA PHE A 181 -5.57 -11.34 -5.71
C PHE A 181 -6.30 -11.65 -4.40
N ALA A 182 -7.26 -12.57 -4.38
CA ALA A 182 -7.95 -12.93 -3.13
C ALA A 182 -7.03 -13.56 -2.09
N ARG A 183 -5.91 -14.14 -2.53
CA ARG A 183 -4.93 -14.82 -1.65
C ARG A 183 -3.70 -13.98 -1.35
N ARG A 184 -3.52 -12.83 -2.00
CA ARG A 184 -2.30 -12.02 -1.88
C ARG A 184 -2.42 -10.98 -0.78
N SER A 185 -1.59 -11.16 0.24
CA SER A 185 -1.18 -10.18 1.23
C SER A 185 0.14 -9.52 0.83
N MET A 186 0.72 -8.71 1.72
CA MET A 186 2.08 -8.19 1.48
C MET A 186 3.09 -9.34 1.30
N THR A 187 4.06 -9.14 0.40
CA THR A 187 5.19 -10.05 0.21
C THR A 187 6.44 -9.44 0.84
N ILE A 188 7.14 -10.20 1.68
CA ILE A 188 8.32 -9.73 2.40
C ILE A 188 9.56 -10.49 1.95
N PHE A 189 10.59 -9.77 1.54
CA PHE A 189 11.91 -10.30 1.20
C PHE A 189 12.87 -9.98 2.34
N THR A 190 13.48 -11.02 2.91
CA THR A 190 14.36 -10.87 4.08
C THR A 190 15.36 -12.01 4.16
N SER A 191 16.44 -11.82 4.92
CA SER A 191 17.40 -12.86 5.23
C SER A 191 16.91 -13.74 6.38
N GLN A 192 17.42 -14.97 6.44
CA GLN A 192 17.07 -15.93 7.51
C GLN A 192 17.36 -15.34 8.90
N LYS A 193 18.50 -14.65 9.05
CA LYS A 193 18.91 -14.04 10.32
C LYS A 193 17.88 -13.02 10.81
N THR A 194 17.44 -12.13 9.93
CA THR A 194 16.45 -11.08 10.26
C THR A 194 15.10 -11.71 10.58
N ALA A 195 14.64 -12.66 9.76
CA ALA A 195 13.36 -13.34 9.96
C ALA A 195 13.29 -14.05 11.34
N ASP A 196 14.33 -14.80 11.70
CA ASP A 196 14.39 -15.55 12.95
C ASP A 196 14.52 -14.64 14.16
N HIS A 197 15.33 -13.57 14.05
CA HIS A 197 15.58 -12.66 15.16
C HIS A 197 14.30 -11.93 15.61
N PHE A 198 13.50 -11.47 14.66
CA PHE A 198 12.26 -10.76 14.95
C PHE A 198 11.03 -11.66 15.00
N LYS A 199 11.16 -12.94 14.63
CA LYS A 199 10.05 -13.89 14.48
C LYS A 199 8.96 -13.37 13.54
N LEU A 200 9.38 -12.92 12.36
CA LEU A 200 8.48 -12.22 11.43
C LEU A 200 7.26 -13.05 11.04
N ALA A 201 7.41 -14.37 10.90
CA ALA A 201 6.31 -15.28 10.55
C ALA A 201 5.22 -15.34 11.64
N ASP A 202 5.58 -15.16 12.91
CA ASP A 202 4.63 -15.18 14.03
C ASP A 202 3.85 -13.86 14.11
N ILE A 203 4.41 -12.75 13.62
CA ILE A 203 3.82 -11.41 13.73
C ILE A 203 3.03 -11.03 12.48
N LEU A 204 3.56 -11.38 11.32
CA LEU A 204 3.06 -11.02 9.99
C LEU A 204 2.36 -12.24 9.38
N GLU A 205 1.37 -12.78 10.11
CA GLU A 205 0.71 -14.07 9.83
C GLU A 205 0.15 -14.17 8.41
N ASP A 206 -0.41 -13.08 7.90
CA ASP A 206 -1.00 -13.06 6.57
C ASP A 206 0.06 -12.90 5.47
N ALA A 207 1.25 -12.39 5.77
CA ALA A 207 2.27 -12.00 4.78
C ALA A 207 3.01 -13.20 4.16
N GLU A 208 3.32 -13.11 2.86
CA GLU A 208 4.20 -14.09 2.20
C GLU A 208 5.67 -13.75 2.48
N ILE A 209 6.29 -14.44 3.43
CA ILE A 209 7.72 -14.24 3.76
C ILE A 209 8.62 -15.11 2.89
N LYS A 210 9.46 -14.47 2.08
CA LYS A 210 10.47 -15.08 1.22
C LYS A 210 11.86 -14.88 1.83
N ILE A 211 12.41 -15.98 2.33
CA ILE A 211 13.80 -16.01 2.80
C ILE A 211 14.74 -16.06 1.59
N ILE A 212 15.60 -15.05 1.45
CA ILE A 212 16.54 -14.94 0.35
C ILE A 212 17.96 -15.19 0.84
N VAL A 213 18.63 -16.15 0.19
CA VAL A 213 20.08 -16.33 0.31
C VAL A 213 20.74 -15.46 -0.75
N GLY A 214 21.25 -14.30 -0.34
CA GLY A 214 21.92 -13.34 -1.24
C GLY A 214 21.26 -11.96 -1.21
N ASN A 215 20.93 -11.44 -2.40
CA ASN A 215 20.49 -10.06 -2.57
C ASN A 215 18.96 -9.94 -2.49
N THR A 216 18.47 -9.43 -1.36
CA THR A 216 17.03 -9.22 -1.10
C THR A 216 16.45 -8.11 -1.96
N CYS A 217 17.19 -7.03 -2.19
CA CYS A 217 16.77 -5.91 -3.02
C CYS A 217 16.48 -6.34 -4.48
N ALA A 218 17.39 -7.11 -5.08
CA ALA A 218 17.24 -7.61 -6.45
C ALA A 218 16.08 -8.62 -6.59
N ALA A 219 15.89 -9.47 -5.57
CA ALA A 219 14.77 -10.41 -5.54
C ALA A 219 13.41 -9.68 -5.46
N ALA A 220 13.31 -8.70 -4.55
CA ALA A 220 12.12 -7.87 -4.40
C ALA A 220 11.80 -7.08 -5.67
N ARG A 221 12.81 -6.50 -6.32
CA ARG A 221 12.66 -5.81 -7.61
C ARG A 221 12.02 -6.71 -8.66
N THR A 222 12.55 -7.93 -8.80
CA THR A 222 12.09 -8.90 -9.80
C THR A 222 10.64 -9.32 -9.54
N HIS A 223 10.26 -9.48 -8.27
CA HIS A 223 8.89 -9.80 -7.90
C HIS A 223 7.93 -8.64 -8.15
N SER A 224 8.30 -7.44 -7.70
CA SER A 224 7.50 -6.23 -7.90
C SER A 224 7.24 -5.96 -9.38
N GLN A 225 8.23 -6.18 -10.27
CA GLN A 225 8.00 -6.05 -11.71
C GLN A 225 6.94 -7.04 -12.23
N LYS A 226 6.96 -8.29 -11.77
CA LYS A 226 5.96 -9.30 -12.16
C LYS A 226 4.56 -8.92 -11.68
N ASP A 227 4.45 -8.39 -10.47
CA ASP A 227 3.17 -7.95 -9.93
C ASP A 227 2.62 -6.74 -10.70
N ILE A 228 3.49 -5.79 -11.09
CA ILE A 228 3.12 -4.67 -11.96
C ILE A 228 2.64 -5.20 -13.33
N ASP A 229 3.39 -6.10 -13.97
CA ASP A 229 3.02 -6.65 -15.27
C ASP A 229 1.70 -7.44 -15.22
N GLU A 230 1.39 -8.07 -14.07
CA GLU A 230 0.09 -8.69 -13.82
C GLU A 230 -1.01 -7.65 -13.66
N LEU A 231 -0.80 -6.61 -12.85
CA LEU A 231 -1.78 -5.53 -12.65
C LEU A 231 -2.10 -4.78 -13.95
N VAL A 232 -1.09 -4.50 -14.79
CA VAL A 232 -1.26 -3.89 -16.11
C VAL A 232 -2.22 -4.72 -16.97
N ARG A 233 -1.99 -6.04 -17.05
CA ARG A 233 -2.85 -6.95 -17.82
C ARG A 233 -4.27 -7.02 -17.28
N ILE A 234 -4.42 -7.07 -15.95
CA ILE A 234 -5.74 -7.10 -15.30
C ILE A 234 -6.51 -5.81 -15.55
N THR A 235 -5.85 -4.67 -15.40
CA THR A 235 -6.48 -3.35 -15.58
C THR A 235 -6.89 -3.14 -17.05
N ALA A 236 -6.06 -3.54 -18.01
CA ALA A 236 -6.40 -3.54 -19.42
C ALA A 236 -7.64 -4.41 -19.70
N ALA A 237 -7.68 -5.62 -19.15
CA ALA A 237 -8.83 -6.53 -19.28
C ALA A 237 -10.10 -5.98 -18.62
N LEU A 238 -9.96 -5.31 -17.47
CA LEU A 238 -11.06 -4.67 -16.74
C LEU A 238 -11.68 -3.56 -17.59
N ARG A 239 -10.87 -2.59 -18.04
CA ARG A 239 -11.32 -1.47 -18.89
C ARG A 239 -11.88 -1.96 -20.22
N THR A 240 -11.26 -2.98 -20.83
CA THR A 240 -11.81 -3.65 -22.03
C THR A 240 -13.19 -4.23 -21.75
N GLY A 241 -13.35 -4.90 -20.60
CA GLY A 241 -14.61 -5.49 -20.18
C GLY A 241 -15.71 -4.46 -19.99
N GLU A 242 -15.40 -3.35 -19.33
CA GLU A 242 -16.33 -2.22 -19.14
C GLU A 242 -16.83 -1.67 -20.47
N LEU A 243 -15.91 -1.36 -21.40
CA LEU A 243 -16.25 -0.86 -22.74
C LEU A 243 -17.11 -1.85 -23.55
N LEU A 244 -16.88 -3.15 -23.37
CA LEU A 244 -17.67 -4.19 -24.01
C LEU A 244 -19.09 -4.29 -23.44
N ILE A 245 -19.24 -4.12 -22.12
CA ILE A 245 -20.52 -4.11 -21.42
C ILE A 245 -21.35 -2.89 -21.81
N GLU A 246 -20.71 -1.73 -21.89
CA GLU A 246 -21.36 -0.47 -22.26
C GLU A 246 -21.62 -0.34 -23.77
N GLN A 247 -21.15 -1.29 -24.58
CA GLN A 247 -21.21 -1.27 -26.05
C GLN A 247 -20.52 -0.04 -26.67
N THR A 248 -19.52 0.51 -25.99
CA THR A 248 -18.75 1.69 -26.40
C THR A 248 -17.39 1.32 -27.01
N TYR A 249 -17.08 0.03 -27.14
CA TYR A 249 -15.80 -0.42 -27.68
C TYR A 249 -15.66 -0.16 -29.20
N ASP A 250 -14.79 0.77 -29.57
CA ASP A 250 -14.29 0.99 -30.93
C ASP A 250 -13.02 0.16 -31.20
N GLU A 251 -13.07 -0.76 -32.16
CA GLU A 251 -11.94 -1.62 -32.54
C GLU A 251 -10.73 -0.83 -33.06
N THR A 252 -10.94 0.25 -33.79
CA THR A 252 -9.84 1.01 -34.41
C THR A 252 -9.03 1.77 -33.36
N LEU A 253 -9.73 2.31 -32.35
CA LEU A 253 -9.11 3.12 -31.30
C LEU A 253 -8.60 2.27 -30.14
N HIS A 254 -9.43 1.34 -29.65
CA HIS A 254 -9.13 0.64 -28.42
C HIS A 254 -8.13 -0.50 -28.60
N ASP A 255 -8.11 -1.20 -29.75
CA ASP A 255 -7.10 -2.24 -29.97
C ASP A 255 -5.69 -1.62 -29.96
N ALA A 256 -5.50 -0.51 -30.67
CA ALA A 256 -4.22 0.21 -30.69
C ALA A 256 -3.83 0.78 -29.31
N TYR A 257 -4.81 1.22 -28.52
CA TYR A 257 -4.59 1.68 -27.14
C TYR A 257 -4.14 0.54 -26.23
N PHE A 258 -4.86 -0.59 -26.23
CA PHE A 258 -4.57 -1.72 -25.35
C PHE A 258 -3.29 -2.48 -25.74
N ASP A 259 -2.89 -2.44 -27.02
CA ASP A 259 -1.62 -3.01 -27.50
C ASP A 259 -0.39 -2.34 -26.86
N HIS A 260 -0.50 -1.08 -26.42
CA HIS A 260 0.58 -0.32 -25.80
C HIS A 260 0.32 -0.01 -24.32
N PHE A 261 -0.66 -0.69 -23.72
CA PHE A 261 -1.04 -0.46 -22.33
C PHE A 261 0.05 -0.95 -21.38
N ASP A 262 0.57 -0.04 -20.57
CA ASP A 262 1.70 -0.28 -19.67
C ASP A 262 1.52 0.42 -18.31
N LEU A 263 2.57 0.41 -17.48
CA LEU A 263 2.56 1.05 -16.16
C LEU A 263 2.17 2.54 -16.20
N ALA A 264 2.51 3.28 -17.27
CA ALA A 264 2.20 4.70 -17.37
C ALA A 264 0.69 4.97 -17.54
N HIS A 265 -0.10 3.94 -17.87
CA HIS A 265 -1.54 4.02 -18.03
C HIS A 265 -2.34 3.64 -16.77
N LEU A 266 -1.64 3.17 -15.73
CA LEU A 266 -2.24 2.88 -14.43
C LEU A 266 -2.46 4.17 -13.64
N SER A 267 -3.63 4.30 -13.05
CA SER A 267 -3.94 5.38 -12.11
C SER A 267 -3.33 5.12 -10.73
N GLU A 268 -3.30 6.13 -9.86
CA GLU A 268 -2.91 5.94 -8.46
C GLU A 268 -3.85 4.96 -7.74
N GLU A 269 -5.13 4.95 -8.11
CA GLU A 269 -6.11 3.99 -7.58
C GLU A 269 -5.79 2.56 -8.01
N ASP A 270 -5.41 2.35 -9.27
CA ASP A 270 -5.00 1.03 -9.77
C ASP A 270 -3.78 0.51 -9.00
N LEU A 271 -2.78 1.38 -8.78
CA LEU A 271 -1.57 1.06 -8.02
C LEU A 271 -1.87 0.77 -6.54
N ALA A 272 -2.91 1.37 -5.97
CA ALA A 272 -3.30 1.14 -4.58
C ALA A 272 -3.76 -0.30 -4.32
N TYR A 273 -4.22 -1.02 -5.35
CA TYR A 273 -4.62 -2.43 -5.26
C TYR A 273 -3.46 -3.40 -5.26
N LEU A 274 -2.25 -2.95 -5.61
CA LEU A 274 -1.07 -3.80 -5.61
C LEU A 274 -0.73 -4.21 -4.17
N PRO A 275 -0.63 -5.52 -3.87
CA PRO A 275 -0.14 -5.98 -2.58
C PRO A 275 1.27 -5.41 -2.34
N PRO A 276 1.56 -4.83 -1.17
CA PRO A 276 2.87 -4.24 -0.92
C PRO A 276 3.99 -5.28 -1.02
N THR A 277 5.05 -4.96 -1.76
CA THR A 277 6.30 -5.73 -1.76
C THR A 277 7.33 -5.03 -0.87
N LEU A 278 7.80 -5.72 0.15
CA LEU A 278 8.72 -5.18 1.16
C LEU A 278 10.07 -5.87 1.15
N VAL A 279 11.11 -5.11 1.46
CA VAL A 279 12.40 -5.62 1.93
C VAL A 279 12.55 -5.25 3.39
N ILE A 280 12.72 -6.25 4.27
CA ILE A 280 12.97 -6.03 5.70
C ILE A 280 14.34 -6.58 6.04
N GLU A 281 15.26 -5.71 6.42
CA GLU A 281 16.64 -6.11 6.73
C GLU A 281 17.31 -5.18 7.74
N HIS A 282 18.34 -5.71 8.39
CA HIS A 282 19.29 -4.86 9.12
C HIS A 282 20.02 -3.90 8.17
N SER A 283 20.21 -2.66 8.62
CA SER A 283 20.85 -1.61 7.82
C SER A 283 22.23 -2.00 7.25
N PRO A 284 23.15 -2.65 8.01
CA PRO A 284 24.42 -3.13 7.45
C PRO A 284 24.25 -4.10 6.27
N GLN A 285 23.22 -4.95 6.30
CA GLN A 285 22.95 -5.91 5.23
C GLN A 285 22.40 -5.20 3.97
N LEU A 286 21.56 -4.17 4.14
CA LEU A 286 21.10 -3.32 3.04
C LEU A 286 22.27 -2.56 2.39
N MET A 287 23.17 -2.04 3.22
CA MET A 287 24.36 -1.31 2.77
C MET A 287 25.34 -2.20 2.00
N ALA A 288 25.47 -3.48 2.37
CA ALA A 288 26.22 -4.46 1.58
C ALA A 288 25.64 -4.66 0.16
N GLN A 289 24.38 -4.25 -0.07
CA GLN A 289 23.67 -4.32 -1.34
C GLN A 289 23.37 -2.92 -1.91
N ALA A 290 24.21 -1.92 -1.60
CA ALA A 290 23.98 -0.51 -1.90
C ALA A 290 23.59 -0.23 -3.36
N ASN A 291 24.20 -0.91 -4.34
CA ASN A 291 23.87 -0.69 -5.76
C ASN A 291 22.42 -1.04 -6.10
N ASP A 292 21.93 -2.19 -5.63
CA ASP A 292 20.55 -2.63 -5.87
C ASP A 292 19.55 -1.86 -5.03
N LEU A 293 19.91 -1.53 -3.79
CA LEU A 293 19.16 -0.60 -2.95
C LEU A 293 18.96 0.75 -3.65
N LEU A 294 20.04 1.35 -4.15
CA LEU A 294 19.96 2.61 -4.89
C LEU A 294 19.13 2.45 -6.16
N ALA A 295 19.25 1.33 -6.88
CA ALA A 295 18.43 1.06 -8.05
C ALA A 295 16.93 0.96 -7.73
N LEU A 296 16.55 0.42 -6.56
CA LEU A 296 15.15 0.44 -6.09
C LEU A 296 14.68 1.88 -5.84
N LEU A 297 15.51 2.69 -5.18
CA LEU A 297 15.19 4.08 -4.85
C LEU A 297 15.15 5.01 -6.08
N THR A 298 15.90 4.71 -7.16
CA THR A 298 15.98 5.59 -8.34
C THR A 298 14.99 5.25 -9.45
N ASN A 299 14.58 3.98 -9.58
CA ASN A 299 13.83 3.52 -10.75
C ASN A 299 12.31 3.56 -10.55
N ASN A 300 11.81 4.46 -9.70
CA ASN A 300 10.41 4.53 -9.29
C ASN A 300 9.85 3.15 -8.89
N SER A 301 10.67 2.34 -8.21
CA SER A 301 10.23 1.02 -7.78
C SER A 301 9.11 1.14 -6.76
N LEU A 302 8.11 0.26 -6.84
CA LEU A 302 7.05 0.17 -5.85
C LEU A 302 7.44 -0.66 -4.62
N VAL A 303 8.70 -1.08 -4.54
CA VAL A 303 9.26 -1.81 -3.38
C VAL A 303 9.41 -0.85 -2.20
N LYS A 304 8.94 -1.30 -1.04
CA LYS A 304 9.08 -0.59 0.24
C LYS A 304 10.23 -1.21 1.03
N ILE A 305 11.06 -0.39 1.66
CA ILE A 305 12.27 -0.85 2.33
C ILE A 305 12.17 -0.46 3.79
N LEU A 306 12.32 -1.44 4.69
CA LEU A 306 12.41 -1.25 6.12
C LEU A 306 13.83 -1.64 6.57
N GLY A 307 14.65 -0.62 6.81
CA GLY A 307 15.98 -0.76 7.38
C GLY A 307 15.91 -0.70 8.90
N ILE A 308 16.49 -1.70 9.56
CA ILE A 308 16.51 -1.82 11.02
C ILE A 308 17.93 -1.55 11.52
N ASN A 309 18.08 -0.53 12.36
CA ASN A 309 19.34 -0.23 13.03
C ASN A 309 19.29 -0.79 14.44
N GLN A 310 20.25 -1.63 14.81
CA GLN A 310 20.41 -1.97 16.22
C GLN A 310 21.38 -0.99 16.88
N LEU A 311 21.19 -0.75 18.17
CA LEU A 311 22.09 0.09 18.96
C LEU A 311 23.56 -0.36 18.82
N GLU A 312 23.77 -1.68 18.78
CA GLU A 312 25.08 -2.31 18.61
C GLU A 312 25.74 -1.95 17.26
N ASP A 313 24.94 -1.81 16.20
CA ASP A 313 25.41 -1.42 14.86
C ASP A 313 25.84 0.05 14.83
N LEU A 314 25.23 0.90 15.67
CA LEU A 314 25.61 2.31 15.79
C LEU A 314 26.94 2.49 16.55
N PHE A 315 27.20 1.65 17.55
CA PHE A 315 28.40 1.77 18.40
C PHE A 315 29.62 1.00 17.88
N THR A 316 29.44 -0.10 17.15
CA THR A 316 30.54 -0.87 16.56
C THR A 316 31.31 -0.11 15.47
N ALA A 317 30.69 0.91 14.88
CA ALA A 317 31.30 1.76 13.86
C ALA A 317 32.21 2.89 14.41
N GLN A 318 32.18 3.18 15.72
CA GLN A 318 33.04 4.23 16.30
C GLN A 318 34.54 3.87 16.35
N GLY A 319 34.94 2.68 15.87
CA GLY A 319 36.34 2.21 15.86
C GLY A 319 36.94 1.93 14.48
N GLN A 320 36.14 1.86 13.41
CA GLN A 320 36.61 1.58 12.04
C GLN A 320 35.84 2.44 11.03
N ASP A 321 36.52 3.41 10.44
CA ASP A 321 36.05 4.29 9.35
C ASP A 321 34.75 5.06 9.61
N GLU A 322 34.86 6.21 10.30
CA GLU A 322 33.81 7.24 10.39
C GLU A 322 33.31 7.75 9.02
N SER A 323 34.03 7.45 7.94
CA SER A 323 33.76 7.86 6.56
C SER A 323 32.66 7.05 5.85
N ASN A 324 32.19 5.93 6.40
CA ASN A 324 31.22 5.04 5.75
C ASN A 324 29.81 5.04 6.38
N HIS A 325 29.50 5.97 7.28
CA HIS A 325 28.14 6.23 7.73
C HIS A 325 27.33 6.95 6.66
N LEU A 326 27.13 6.27 5.53
CA LEU A 326 26.17 6.68 4.54
C LEU A 326 24.79 6.44 5.16
N GLU A 327 24.22 7.49 5.74
CA GLU A 327 22.88 7.43 6.29
C GLU A 327 21.90 7.04 5.17
N LEU A 328 21.31 5.85 5.27
CA LEU A 328 20.34 5.31 4.31
C LEU A 328 19.26 6.34 3.97
N ALA A 329 18.78 7.07 4.97
CA ALA A 329 17.79 8.13 4.82
C ALA A 329 18.31 9.30 3.95
N SER A 330 19.55 9.75 4.18
CA SER A 330 20.19 10.80 3.38
C SER A 330 20.30 10.41 1.90
N LEU A 331 20.65 9.15 1.60
CA LEU A 331 20.67 8.65 0.21
C LEU A 331 19.31 8.69 -0.47
N ALA A 332 18.25 8.33 0.27
CA ALA A 332 16.91 8.33 -0.27
C ALA A 332 16.39 9.75 -0.51
N ILE A 333 16.66 10.70 0.40
CA ILE A 333 16.24 12.12 0.29
C ILE A 333 16.77 12.78 -0.99
N PHE A 334 18.00 12.47 -1.40
CA PHE A 334 18.58 13.03 -2.63
C PHE A 334 17.80 12.68 -3.90
N ARG A 335 16.88 11.70 -3.87
CA ARG A 335 16.16 11.22 -5.05
C ARG A 335 14.80 11.86 -5.32
N ARG A 336 14.35 12.82 -4.49
CA ARG A 336 13.14 13.69 -4.65
C ARG A 336 11.79 12.99 -4.92
N ASN A 337 11.75 11.70 -5.25
CA ASN A 337 10.56 10.92 -5.54
C ASN A 337 10.44 9.68 -4.64
N SER A 338 10.91 9.79 -3.41
CA SER A 338 10.86 8.72 -2.41
C SER A 338 10.21 9.24 -1.14
N TYR A 339 9.44 8.38 -0.48
CA TYR A 339 8.99 8.64 0.88
C TYR A 339 10.03 8.08 1.85
N VAL A 340 10.52 8.93 2.76
CA VAL A 340 11.54 8.58 3.74
C VAL A 340 11.03 8.89 5.13
N TYR A 341 11.14 7.92 6.02
CA TYR A 341 10.90 8.09 7.44
C TYR A 341 12.13 7.59 8.20
N GLN A 342 12.56 8.38 9.19
CA GLN A 342 13.61 8.00 10.13
C GLN A 342 13.12 8.29 11.54
N GLY A 343 13.11 7.28 12.39
CA GLY A 343 12.57 7.37 13.74
C GLY A 343 12.79 6.10 14.53
N GLY A 344 12.36 6.09 15.79
CA GLY A 344 12.42 4.93 16.68
C GLY A 344 11.04 4.37 17.00
N ILE A 345 11.04 3.19 17.62
CA ILE A 345 9.82 2.56 18.15
C ILE A 345 9.24 3.27 19.40
N ASP A 346 9.97 4.24 19.95
CA ASP A 346 9.58 5.05 21.12
C ASP A 346 8.41 6.01 20.82
N LEU A 347 8.17 6.31 19.54
CA LEU A 347 7.05 7.15 19.06
C LEU A 347 6.10 6.34 18.15
N PRO A 348 5.34 5.36 18.71
CA PRO A 348 4.57 4.41 17.92
C PRO A 348 3.45 5.06 17.09
N ASP A 349 2.87 6.17 17.54
CA ASP A 349 1.86 6.91 16.77
C ASP A 349 2.46 7.47 15.47
N GLN A 350 3.66 8.05 15.55
CA GLN A 350 4.36 8.58 14.38
C GLN A 350 4.82 7.47 13.45
N LEU A 351 5.31 6.36 14.01
CA LEU A 351 5.70 5.18 13.23
C LEU A 351 4.51 4.56 12.51
N SER A 352 3.38 4.43 13.19
CA SER A 352 2.13 3.92 12.60
C SER A 352 1.64 4.83 11.46
N GLU A 353 1.63 6.15 11.67
CA GLU A 353 1.29 7.12 10.62
C GLU A 353 2.26 7.01 9.43
N ALA A 354 3.55 6.83 9.70
CA ALA A 354 4.57 6.67 8.68
C ALA A 354 4.40 5.39 7.87
N TYR A 355 4.00 4.28 8.50
CA TYR A 355 3.66 3.05 7.79
C TYR A 355 2.42 3.24 6.92
N GLY A 356 1.36 3.84 7.45
CA GLY A 356 0.15 4.12 6.66
C GLY A 356 0.46 4.96 5.41
N LYS A 357 1.18 6.07 5.57
CA LYS A 357 1.59 6.95 4.46
C LYS A 357 2.53 6.24 3.48
N GLY A 358 3.54 5.52 3.96
CA GLY A 358 4.51 4.85 3.09
C GLY A 358 3.91 3.67 2.32
N LEU A 359 3.01 2.89 2.93
CA LEU A 359 2.30 1.82 2.23
C LEU A 359 1.37 2.40 1.13
N ALA A 360 0.78 3.57 1.36
CA ALA A 360 -0.06 4.26 0.37
C ALA A 360 0.71 5.03 -0.72
N PHE A 361 2.00 5.35 -0.48
CA PHE A 361 2.79 6.13 -1.43
C PHE A 361 3.00 5.37 -2.75
N PRO A 362 2.69 5.95 -3.94
CA PRO A 362 2.82 5.28 -5.24
C PRO A 362 4.27 5.32 -5.77
N GLY A 363 5.24 4.98 -4.92
CA GLY A 363 6.66 5.05 -5.26
C GLY A 363 7.57 4.37 -4.23
N PRO A 364 8.90 4.58 -4.36
CA PRO A 364 9.88 3.96 -3.48
C PRO A 364 9.77 4.52 -2.06
N VAL A 365 9.91 3.63 -1.08
CA VAL A 365 9.78 3.97 0.33
C VAL A 365 10.96 3.43 1.11
N LEU A 366 11.47 4.25 2.02
CA LEU A 366 12.46 3.85 3.00
C LEU A 366 11.98 4.25 4.41
N TRP A 367 11.70 3.26 5.24
CA TRP A 367 11.60 3.41 6.68
C TRP A 367 12.93 2.98 7.28
N ASN A 368 13.61 3.89 7.96
CA ASN A 368 14.85 3.62 8.68
C ASN A 368 14.56 3.70 10.19
N ILE A 369 14.38 2.55 10.83
CA ILE A 369 13.94 2.47 12.22
C ILE A 369 15.08 2.13 13.17
N LEU A 370 15.04 2.68 14.38
CA LEU A 370 15.92 2.39 15.50
C LEU A 370 15.24 1.53 16.57
#